data_AF-J9FA42-F1
#
_entry.id   AF-J9FA42-F1
#
_cell.length_a   1.000
_cell.length_b   1.000
_cell.length_c   1.000
_cell.angle_alpha   90.00
_cell.angle_beta   90.00
_cell.angle_gamma   90.00
#
_symmetry.space_group_name_H-M   'P 1'
#
loop_
_entity.id
_entity.type
_entity.pdbx_description
1 polymer ?
#
loop_
_entity_poly.entity_id
_entity_poly.type
_entity_poly.pdbx_seq_one_letter_code
_entity_poly.pdbx_strand_id
1 'polypeptide(L)' 'MEENIERNREDFLNLRKQLVEYLENTWEETDEEVMESIDHLILEYCKKNYLSIARREILRVELFQSVRKMDVLEELLED' A
#
# COMPACT_ATOMS: atom_id res chain seq x y z
N MET A 1 -6.36 16.79 -17.11
CA MET A 1 -7.02 15.54 -16.66
C MET A 1 -5.99 14.42 -16.52
N GLU A 2 -5.05 14.30 -17.46
CA GLU A 2 -3.92 13.35 -17.41
C GLU A 2 -2.97 13.56 -16.23
N GLU A 3 -2.65 14.81 -15.86
CA GLU A 3 -1.76 15.11 -14.71
C GLU A 3 -2.24 14.50 -13.39
N ASN A 4 -3.56 14.40 -13.20
CA ASN A 4 -4.13 13.85 -11.96
C ASN A 4 -4.02 12.32 -11.92
N ILE A 5 -4.05 11.67 -13.09
CA ILE A 5 -3.89 10.21 -13.21
C ILE A 5 -2.44 9.82 -12.95
N GLU A 6 -1.49 10.56 -13.52
CA GLU A 6 -0.07 10.32 -13.33
C GLU A 6 0.33 10.51 -11.86
N ARG A 7 -0.14 11.59 -11.24
CA ARG A 7 0.11 11.89 -9.83
C ARG A 7 -0.47 10.83 -8.89
N ASN A 8 -1.69 10.38 -9.17
CA ASN A 8 -2.31 9.27 -8.42
C ASN A 8 -1.51 7.98 -8.53
N ARG A 9 -0.93 7.70 -9.71
CA ARG A 9 -0.10 6.52 -9.94
C ARG A 9 1.23 6.62 -9.21
N GLU A 10 1.85 7.80 -9.21
CA GLU A 10 3.08 8.07 -8.48
C GLU A 10 2.87 7.92 -6.96
N ASP A 11 1.77 8.45 -6.42
CA ASP A 11 1.38 8.29 -5.02
C ASP A 11 1.29 6.80 -4.64
N PHE A 12 0.61 5.99 -5.48
CA PHE A 12 0.48 4.56 -5.26
C PHE A 12 1.83 3.84 -5.31
N LEU A 13 2.67 4.11 -6.32
CA LEU A 13 3.96 3.44 -6.46
C LEU A 13 4.89 3.76 -5.28
N ASN A 14 4.88 5.02 -4.81
CA ASN A 14 5.68 5.44 -3.68
C ASN A 14 5.22 4.76 -2.38
N LEU A 15 3.91 4.76 -2.12
CA LEU A 15 3.34 4.09 -0.95
C LEU A 15 3.57 2.58 -0.99
N ARG A 16 3.40 1.95 -2.15
CA ARG A 16 3.65 0.52 -2.33
C ARG A 16 5.10 0.17 -2.00
N LYS A 17 6.07 0.95 -2.48
CA LYS A 17 7.50 0.71 -2.20
C LYS A 17 7.78 0.76 -0.70
N GLN A 18 7.27 1.79 -0.02
CA GLN A 18 7.45 1.94 1.43
C GLN A 18 6.76 0.82 2.21
N LEU A 19 5.58 0.39 1.78
CA LEU A 19 4.85 -0.70 2.41
C LEU A 19 5.59 -2.03 2.28
N VAL A 20 6.10 -2.35 1.08
CA VAL A 20 6.89 -3.57 0.86
C VAL A 20 8.17 -3.54 1.68
N GLU A 21 8.91 -2.43 1.69
CA GLU A 21 10.11 -2.29 2.54
C GLU A 21 9.79 -2.44 4.03
N TYR A 22 8.61 -1.98 4.47
CA TYR A 22 8.16 -2.17 5.85
C TYR A 22 7.88 -3.66 6.14
N LEU A 23 7.09 -4.31 5.29
CA LEU A 23 6.71 -5.72 5.43
C LEU A 23 7.88 -6.70 5.28
N GLU A 24 8.86 -6.41 4.42
CA GLU A 24 10.10 -7.22 4.32
C GLU A 24 10.84 -7.29 5.67
N ASN A 25 10.66 -6.30 6.55
CA ASN A 25 11.23 -6.29 7.90
C ASN A 25 10.31 -6.93 8.96
N THR A 26 9.04 -7.18 8.64
CA THR A 26 8.04 -7.72 9.56
C THR A 26 7.63 -9.13 9.11
N TRP A 27 8.23 -10.15 9.72
CA TRP A 27 8.21 -11.54 9.22
C TRP A 27 6.88 -12.29 9.40
N GLU A 28 5.91 -11.75 10.15
CA GLU A 28 4.59 -12.37 10.41
C GLU A 28 3.51 -11.30 10.65
N GLU A 29 3.25 -10.39 9.71
CA GLU A 29 2.09 -9.49 9.83
C GLU A 29 0.79 -10.21 9.40
N THR A 30 -0.18 -10.23 10.31
CA THR A 30 -1.56 -10.65 10.03
C THR A 30 -2.26 -9.64 9.10
N ASP A 31 -3.36 -10.05 8.45
CA ASP A 31 -4.17 -9.15 7.61
C ASP A 31 -4.58 -7.85 8.35
N GLU A 32 -4.77 -7.92 9.66
CA GLU A 32 -5.11 -6.77 10.52
C GLU A 32 -3.90 -5.83 10.70
N GLU A 33 -2.73 -6.38 11.00
CA GLU A 33 -1.48 -5.61 11.13
C GLU A 33 -1.09 -4.95 9.80
N VAL A 34 -1.20 -5.67 8.68
CA VAL A 34 -0.99 -5.11 7.34
C VAL A 34 -1.94 -3.93 7.09
N MET A 35 -3.22 -4.05 7.48
CA MET A 35 -4.18 -2.95 7.34
C MET A 35 -3.84 -1.74 8.22
N GLU A 36 -3.37 -1.96 9.46
CA GLU A 36 -2.92 -0.88 10.34
C GLU A 36 -1.67 -0.18 9.80
N SER A 37 -0.71 -0.95 9.30
CA SER A 37 0.50 -0.46 8.65
C SER A 37 0.16 0.40 7.41
N ILE A 38 -0.78 -0.05 6.57
CA ILE A 38 -1.29 0.74 5.43
C ILE A 38 -1.96 2.03 5.90
N ASP A 39 -2.82 1.97 6.92
CA ASP A 39 -3.51 3.15 7.44
C ASP A 39 -2.54 4.18 7.99
N HIS A 40 -1.52 3.75 8.72
CA HIS A 40 -0.47 4.62 9.23
C HIS A 40 0.32 5.28 8.09
N LEU A 41 0.71 4.49 7.09
CA LEU A 41 1.44 4.96 5.92
C LEU A 41 0.65 6.03 5.15
N ILE A 42 -0.63 5.77 4.91
CA ILE A 42 -1.54 6.69 4.24
C ILE A 42 -1.76 7.97 5.06
N LEU A 43 -1.92 7.86 6.39
CA LEU A 43 -2.05 9.01 7.28
C LEU A 43 -0.82 9.92 7.22
N GLU A 44 0.38 9.36 7.29
CA GLU A 44 1.63 10.13 7.17
C GLU A 44 1.79 10.77 5.79
N TYR A 45 1.35 10.08 4.74
CA TYR A 45 1.32 10.63 3.39
C TYR A 45 0.35 11.80 3.26
N CYS A 46 -0.86 11.67 3.82
CA CYS A 46 -1.90 12.72 3.80
C CYS A 46 -1.49 13.97 4.59
N LYS A 47 -0.63 13.84 5.61
CA LYS A 47 -0.07 14.99 6.33
C LYS A 47 0.86 15.83 5.45
N LYS A 48 1.53 15.21 4.48
CA LYS A 48 2.51 15.86 3.58
C LYS A 48 1.91 16.24 2.22
N ASN A 49 0.92 15.49 1.75
CA ASN A 49 0.31 15.62 0.44
C ASN A 49 -1.21 15.76 0.55
N TYR A 50 -1.80 16.64 -0.24
CA TYR A 50 -3.25 16.83 -0.25
C TYR A 50 -3.93 15.64 -0.93
N LEU A 51 -4.56 14.77 -0.13
CA LEU A 51 -5.25 13.58 -0.62
C LEU A 51 -6.75 13.65 -0.28
N SER A 52 -7.60 13.28 -1.23
CA SER A 52 -9.04 13.22 -0.97
C SER A 52 -9.40 11.96 -0.19
N ILE A 53 -10.48 12.03 0.60
CA ILE A 53 -10.99 10.88 1.38
C ILE A 53 -11.30 9.70 0.44
N ALA A 54 -11.88 9.96 -0.74
CA ALA A 54 -12.17 8.93 -1.72
C ALA A 54 -10.89 8.24 -2.24
N ARG A 55 -9.82 9.00 -2.51
CA ARG A 55 -8.55 8.43 -2.96
C ARG A 55 -7.89 7.60 -1.87
N ARG A 56 -8.07 7.99 -0.61
CA ARG A 56 -7.57 7.28 0.57
C ARG A 56 -8.10 5.84 0.64
N GLU A 57 -9.42 5.70 0.53
CA GLU A 57 -10.08 4.38 0.57
C GLU A 57 -9.64 3.52 -0.62
N ILE A 58 -9.49 4.11 -1.81
CA ILE A 58 -8.97 3.39 -2.98
C ILE A 58 -7.54 2.91 -2.74
N LEU A 59 -6.64 3.78 -2.26
CA LEU A 59 -5.25 3.41 -1.97
C LEU A 59 -5.15 2.31 -0.92
N ARG A 60 -6.00 2.34 0.11
CA ARG A 60 -6.04 1.30 1.14
C ARG A 60 -6.31 -0.08 0.53
N VAL A 61 -7.31 -0.16 -0.34
CA VAL A 61 -7.68 -1.40 -1.04
C VAL A 61 -6.59 -1.82 -2.04
N GLU A 62 -6.07 -0.88 -2.83
CA GLU A 62 -5.01 -1.14 -3.83
C GLU A 62 -3.72 -1.67 -3.19
N LEU A 63 -3.32 -1.08 -2.06
CA LEU A 63 -2.12 -1.47 -1.32
C LEU A 63 -2.29 -2.85 -0.68
N PHE A 64 -3.41 -3.08 0.00
CA PHE A 64 -3.70 -4.38 0.62
C PHE A 64 -3.70 -5.51 -0.42
N GLN A 65 -4.39 -5.30 -1.55
CA GLN A 65 -4.39 -6.28 -2.64
C GLN A 65 -3.00 -6.49 -3.26
N SER A 66 -2.16 -5.45 -3.30
CA SER A 66 -0.79 -5.58 -3.80
C SER A 66 0.08 -6.44 -2.90
N VAL A 67 -0.09 -6.34 -1.58
CA VAL A 67 0.66 -7.13 -0.59
C VAL A 67 0.19 -8.58 -0.60
N ARG A 68 -1.12 -8.83 -0.51
CA ARG A 68 -1.66 -10.20 -0.53
C ARG A 68 -1.36 -10.95 -1.82
N LYS A 69 -1.28 -10.25 -2.97
CA LYS A 69 -0.82 -10.85 -4.23
C LYS A 69 0.67 -11.22 -4.21
N MET A 70 1.48 -10.57 -3.39
CA MET A 70 2.89 -10.91 -3.21
C MET A 70 3.02 -12.18 -2.36
N ASP A 71 2.29 -12.27 -1.24
CA ASP A 71 2.24 -13.49 -0.41
C ASP A 71 1.79 -14.73 -1.21
N VAL A 72 0.74 -14.58 -2.03
CA VAL A 72 0.20 -15.68 -2.87
C VAL A 72 1.21 -16.13 -3.94
N LEU A 73 2.09 -15.25 -4.38
CA LEU A 73 3.15 -15.62 -5.32
C LEU A 73 4.30 -16.35 -4.63
N GLU A 74 4.55 -16.09 -3.34
CA GLU A 74 5.54 -16.84 -2.54
C GLU A 74 5.02 -18.23 -2.16
N GLU A 75 3.74 -18.39 -1.79
CA GLU A 75 3.13 -19.71 -1.51
C GLU A 75 3.18 -20.70 -2.69
N LEU A 76 3.22 -20.20 -3.93
CA LEU A 76 3.26 -21.04 -5.14
C LEU A 76 4.69 -21.48 -5.53
N LEU A 77 5.73 -20.95 -4.89
CA LEU A 77 7.13 -21.27 -5.14
C LEU A 77 7.74 -22.22 -4.09
N GLU A 78 7.02 -22.51 -3.01
CA GLU A 78 7.44 -23.44 -1.95
C GLU A 78 7.07 -24.93 -2.20
N ASP A 79 6.92 -25.34 -3.47
CA ASP A 79 6.81 -26.77 -3.86
C ASP A 79 8.11 -27.29 -4.52
#